data_AF-A0A3B8Z973-F1
#
_entry.id   AF-A0A3B8Z973-F1
#
_cell.length_a   1.000
_cell.length_b   1.000
_cell.length_c   1.000
_cell.angle_alpha   90.00
_cell.angle_beta   90.00
_cell.angle_gamma   90.00
#
_symmetry.space_group_name_H-M   'P 1'
#
loop_
_entity.id
_entity.type
_entity.pdbx_description
1 polymer ?
#
loop_
_entity_poly.entity_id
_entity_poly.type
_entity_poly.pdbx_seq_one_letter_code
_entity_poly.pdbx_strand_id
1 'polypeptide(L)'
;RLDENGKAAIVPGDVRNADASLVISSIGSIPEPIEGLPMDGELLRLEDADKGKVVTFENVFGCGNVVTGKGNLVASRKHSASVASYLAEKVAAVDSSNTEKISQKAAQRHEAIGYGGYRAWVDAHTPKD
;
A
#
# COMPACT_ATOMS: atom_id res chain seq x y z
N ARG A 1 -15.25 -2.94 -26.65
CA ARG A 1 -14.35 -2.26 -27.62
C ARG A 1 -13.40 -1.36 -26.83
N LEU A 2 -12.27 -0.92 -27.38
CA LEU A 2 -11.46 0.12 -26.74
C LEU A 2 -11.87 1.51 -27.28
N ASP A 3 -11.81 2.54 -26.44
CA ASP A 3 -11.95 3.94 -26.87
C ASP A 3 -10.65 4.47 -27.52
N GLU A 4 -10.66 5.73 -27.94
CA GLU A 4 -9.51 6.43 -28.53
C GLU A 4 -8.30 6.53 -27.59
N ASN A 5 -8.50 6.32 -26.29
CA ASN A 5 -7.47 6.31 -25.25
C ASN A 5 -7.06 4.89 -24.83
N GLY A 6 -7.54 3.85 -25.53
CA GLY A 6 -7.23 2.46 -25.23
C GLY A 6 -7.96 1.89 -24.00
N LYS A 7 -8.96 2.59 -23.45
CA LYS A 7 -9.76 2.11 -22.32
C LYS A 7 -10.95 1.30 -22.76
N ALA A 8 -11.41 0.37 -21.92
CA ALA A 8 -12.61 -0.41 -22.19
C ALA A 8 -13.84 0.50 -22.34
N ALA A 9 -14.46 0.49 -23.52
CA ALA A 9 -15.66 1.24 -23.84
C ALA A 9 -16.87 0.31 -23.88
N ILE A 10 -17.95 0.76 -23.23
CA ILE A 10 -19.27 0.14 -23.29
C ILE A 10 -19.78 0.26 -24.72
N VAL A 11 -20.26 -0.84 -25.30
CA VAL A 11 -20.91 -0.85 -26.61
C VAL A 11 -22.42 -0.84 -26.37
N PRO A 12 -23.13 0.27 -26.68
CA PRO A 12 -24.56 0.34 -26.47
C PRO A 12 -25.30 -0.80 -27.19
N GLY A 13 -26.17 -1.49 -26.47
CA GLY A 13 -26.95 -2.62 -26.99
C GLY A 13 -26.24 -3.98 -27.01
N ASP A 14 -24.94 -4.06 -26.73
CA ASP A 14 -24.18 -5.33 -26.64
C ASP A 14 -24.10 -5.80 -25.18
N VAL A 15 -25.27 -5.92 -24.54
CA VAL A 15 -25.40 -6.46 -23.18
C VAL A 15 -25.82 -7.92 -23.28
N ARG A 16 -25.14 -8.80 -22.54
CA ARG A 16 -25.45 -10.24 -22.50
C ARG A 16 -25.71 -10.64 -21.06
N ASN A 17 -26.75 -11.44 -20.86
CA ASN A 17 -27.01 -12.08 -19.58
C ASN A 17 -26.18 -13.36 -19.47
N ALA A 18 -25.63 -13.60 -18.29
CA ALA A 18 -24.91 -14.82 -17.96
C ALA A 18 -25.43 -15.33 -16.61
N ASP A 19 -26.12 -16.47 -16.64
CA ASP A 19 -26.62 -17.12 -15.43
C ASP A 19 -25.46 -17.86 -14.75
N ALA A 20 -25.13 -17.46 -13.52
CA ALA A 20 -24.06 -18.06 -12.73
C ALA A 20 -24.46 -18.15 -11.27
N SER A 21 -24.17 -19.29 -10.62
CA SER A 21 -24.44 -19.48 -9.20
C SER A 21 -23.50 -18.68 -8.29
N LEU A 22 -22.38 -18.19 -8.81
CA LEU A 22 -21.39 -17.36 -8.11
C LEU A 22 -20.60 -16.52 -9.11
N VAL A 23 -20.34 -15.26 -8.76
CA VAL A 23 -19.45 -14.36 -9.51
C VAL A 23 -18.36 -13.86 -8.56
N ILE A 24 -17.09 -14.03 -8.95
CA ILE A 24 -15.92 -13.53 -8.21
C ILE A 24 -15.22 -12.48 -9.06
N SER A 25 -15.03 -11.28 -8.50
CA SER A 25 -14.29 -10.20 -9.15
C SER A 25 -12.81 -10.24 -8.74
N SER A 26 -11.94 -10.68 -9.66
CA SER A 26 -10.50 -10.79 -9.44
C SER A 26 -9.70 -9.81 -10.30
N ILE A 27 -10.15 -8.55 -10.36
CA ILE A 27 -9.55 -7.50 -11.20
C ILE A 27 -8.33 -6.79 -10.56
N GLY A 28 -7.87 -7.29 -9.41
CA GLY A 28 -6.77 -6.71 -8.64
C GLY A 28 -7.24 -5.90 -7.44
N SER A 29 -6.29 -5.55 -6.57
CA SER A 29 -6.51 -4.69 -5.42
C SER A 29 -5.88 -3.33 -5.64
N ILE A 30 -6.52 -2.31 -5.07
CA ILE A 30 -6.02 -0.94 -5.05
C ILE A 30 -5.59 -0.59 -3.61
N PRO A 31 -4.54 0.21 -3.43
CA PRO A 31 -4.19 0.69 -2.10
C PRO A 31 -5.31 1.53 -1.50
N GLU A 32 -5.55 1.34 -0.20
CA GLU A 32 -6.46 2.19 0.55
C GLU A 32 -5.79 3.54 0.85
N PRO A 33 -6.45 4.69 0.56
CA PRO A 33 -5.92 6.00 0.91
C PRO A 33 -5.74 6.14 2.42
N ILE A 34 -4.57 6.66 2.82
CA ILE A 34 -4.26 6.95 4.23
C ILE A 34 -4.45 8.44 4.46
N GLU A 35 -5.23 8.82 5.48
CA GLU A 35 -5.44 10.21 5.85
C GLU A 35 -4.10 10.93 6.07
N GLY A 36 -3.94 12.09 5.44
CA GLY A 36 -2.72 12.89 5.49
C GLY A 36 -1.65 12.50 4.48
N LEU A 37 -1.77 11.35 3.78
CA LEU A 37 -0.87 11.02 2.68
C LEU A 37 -1.45 11.46 1.32
N PRO A 38 -0.66 12.17 0.50
CA PRO A 38 -1.10 12.61 -0.81
C PRO A 38 -1.14 11.42 -1.79
N MET A 39 -2.23 11.34 -2.57
CA MET A 39 -2.45 10.30 -3.58
C MET A 39 -2.42 10.90 -5.00
N ASP A 40 -2.02 10.11 -5.98
CA ASP A 40 -2.15 10.37 -7.41
C ASP A 40 -2.93 9.20 -8.06
N GLY A 41 -4.22 9.42 -8.27
CA GLY A 41 -5.15 8.33 -8.55
C GLY A 41 -5.19 7.31 -7.41
N GLU A 42 -4.84 6.07 -7.71
CA GLU A 42 -4.82 4.94 -6.76
C GLU A 42 -3.46 4.76 -6.04
N LEU A 43 -2.43 5.50 -6.46
CA LEU A 43 -1.07 5.36 -5.94
C LEU A 43 -0.69 6.53 -5.03
N LEU A 44 0.39 6.37 -4.25
CA LEU A 44 0.96 7.51 -3.53
C LEU A 44 1.49 8.55 -4.50
N ARG A 45 1.33 9.82 -4.15
CA ARG A 45 1.93 10.92 -4.89
C ARG A 45 3.39 11.08 -4.46
N LEU A 46 4.30 10.91 -5.41
CA LEU A 46 5.75 10.90 -5.18
C LEU A 46 6.44 12.07 -5.89
N GLU A 47 7.51 12.58 -5.28
CA GLU A 47 8.47 13.46 -5.96
C GLU A 47 9.51 12.65 -6.74
N ASP A 48 9.86 11.46 -6.24
CA ASP A 48 10.81 10.55 -6.87
C ASP A 48 10.32 9.10 -6.66
N ALA A 49 9.84 8.50 -7.75
CA ALA A 49 9.29 7.14 -7.71
C ALA A 49 10.37 6.08 -7.44
N ASP A 50 11.59 6.25 -7.95
CA ASP A 50 12.67 5.26 -7.79
C ASP A 50 13.20 5.21 -6.36
N LYS A 51 13.14 6.35 -5.66
CA LYS A 51 13.47 6.47 -4.22
C LYS A 51 12.26 6.29 -3.32
N GLY A 52 11.06 6.15 -3.89
CA GLY A 52 9.81 6.01 -3.14
C GLY A 52 9.45 7.25 -2.33
N LYS A 53 9.91 8.43 -2.73
CA LYS A 53 9.87 9.63 -1.90
C LYS A 53 8.53 10.35 -2.03
N VAL A 54 7.77 10.46 -0.94
CA VAL A 54 6.43 11.05 -0.92
C VAL A 54 6.52 12.58 -0.94
N VAL A 55 5.66 13.23 -1.74
CA VAL A 55 5.62 14.70 -1.78
C VAL A 55 5.26 15.28 -0.41
N THR A 56 5.64 16.54 -0.18
CA THR A 56 5.29 17.33 1.02
C THR A 56 6.01 16.92 2.31
N PHE A 57 6.57 15.71 2.40
CA PHE A 57 7.20 15.21 3.62
C PHE A 57 8.71 15.01 3.44
N GLU A 58 9.52 15.41 4.42
CA GLU A 58 10.99 15.23 4.37
C GLU A 58 11.41 13.78 4.65
N ASN A 59 10.65 13.02 5.44
CA ASN A 59 11.07 11.70 5.93
C ASN A 59 10.03 10.59 5.74
N VAL A 60 9.12 10.75 4.76
CA VAL A 60 8.11 9.75 4.42
C VAL A 60 8.41 9.14 3.06
N PHE A 61 8.39 7.80 3.00
CA PHE A 61 8.73 7.01 1.84
C PHE A 61 7.73 5.86 1.66
N GLY A 62 7.30 5.64 0.41
CA GLY A 62 6.49 4.50 0.00
C GLY A 62 7.32 3.42 -0.69
N CYS A 63 6.89 2.16 -0.61
CA CYS A 63 7.52 1.08 -1.35
C CYS A 63 6.52 -0.03 -1.72
N GLY A 64 6.88 -0.92 -2.63
CA GLY A 64 6.01 -2.01 -3.07
C GLY A 64 4.85 -1.55 -3.96
N ASN A 65 3.67 -2.16 -3.78
CA ASN A 65 2.54 -1.98 -4.70
C ASN A 65 1.94 -0.57 -4.65
N VAL A 66 1.99 0.10 -3.51
CA VAL A 66 1.48 1.47 -3.34
C VAL A 66 2.24 2.50 -4.19
N VAL A 67 3.44 2.15 -4.65
CA VAL A 67 4.26 2.94 -5.57
C VAL A 67 4.24 2.35 -6.98
N THR A 68 4.37 1.03 -7.09
CA THR A 68 4.56 0.40 -8.41
C THR A 68 3.26 0.16 -9.18
N GLY A 69 2.14 -0.07 -8.49
CA GLY A 69 0.85 -0.42 -9.10
C GLY A 69 0.84 -1.75 -9.88
N LYS A 70 1.89 -2.56 -9.80
CA LYS A 70 2.09 -3.75 -10.66
C LYS A 70 1.49 -5.03 -10.11
N GLY A 71 1.09 -5.06 -8.84
CA GLY A 71 0.45 -6.21 -8.19
C GLY A 71 1.29 -7.48 -8.06
N ASN A 72 2.58 -7.46 -8.43
CA ASN A 72 3.44 -8.65 -8.35
C ASN A 72 4.57 -8.51 -7.32
N LEU A 73 4.89 -9.65 -6.70
CA LEU A 73 5.85 -9.74 -5.60
C LEU A 73 7.28 -9.39 -6.03
N VAL A 74 7.69 -9.78 -7.23
CA VAL A 74 9.07 -9.56 -7.71
C VAL A 74 9.35 -8.07 -7.89
N ALA A 75 8.44 -7.35 -8.57
CA ALA A 75 8.55 -5.91 -8.75
C ALA A 75 8.48 -5.17 -7.42
N SER A 76 7.56 -5.56 -6.54
CA SER A 76 7.42 -4.96 -5.22
C SER A 76 8.69 -5.14 -4.38
N ARG A 77 9.25 -6.35 -4.35
CA ARG A 77 10.48 -6.66 -3.59
C ARG A 77 11.68 -5.89 -4.13
N LYS A 78 11.86 -5.85 -5.45
CA LYS A 78 12.97 -5.11 -6.07
C LYS A 78 12.88 -3.62 -5.76
N HIS A 79 11.68 -3.04 -5.85
CA HIS A 79 11.46 -1.64 -5.51
C HIS A 79 11.74 -1.37 -4.02
N SER A 80 11.17 -2.17 -3.13
CA SER A 80 11.39 -2.01 -1.68
C SER A 80 12.86 -2.15 -1.28
N ALA A 81 13.62 -3.04 -1.92
CA ALA A 81 15.06 -3.15 -1.70
C ALA A 81 15.80 -1.87 -2.13
N SER A 82 15.45 -1.29 -3.28
CA SER A 82 16.04 -0.04 -3.78
C SER A 82 15.80 1.12 -2.80
N VAL A 83 14.54 1.29 -2.36
CA VAL A 83 14.17 2.32 -1.39
C VAL A 83 14.90 2.11 -0.06
N ALA A 84 14.97 0.88 0.45
CA ALA A 84 15.65 0.57 1.70
C ALA A 84 17.16 0.87 1.64
N SER A 85 17.83 0.50 0.54
CA SER A 85 19.25 0.82 0.33
C SER A 85 19.48 2.33 0.30
N TYR A 86 18.64 3.07 -0.43
CA TYR A 86 18.72 4.54 -0.47
C TYR A 86 18.58 5.15 0.94
N LEU A 87 17.64 4.67 1.74
CA LEU A 87 17.44 5.16 3.11
C LEU A 87 18.61 4.84 4.02
N ALA A 88 19.15 3.62 3.94
CA ALA A 88 20.31 3.22 4.74
C ALA A 88 21.55 4.09 4.47
N GLU A 89 21.72 4.58 3.23
CA GLU A 89 22.82 5.46 2.85
C GLU A 89 22.60 6.93 3.24
N LYS A 90 21.35 7.39 3.29
CA LYS A 90 21.01 8.82 3.42
C LYS A 90 20.51 9.23 4.80
N VAL A 91 19.92 8.33 5.56
CA VAL A 91 19.43 8.65 6.90
C VAL A 91 20.63 8.64 7.86
N ALA A 92 20.97 9.82 8.38
CA ALA A 92 21.97 9.96 9.42
C ALA A 92 21.62 9.08 10.64
N ALA A 93 22.63 8.72 11.43
CA ALA A 93 22.45 7.88 12.61
C ALA A 93 21.25 8.34 13.45
N VAL A 94 20.29 7.42 13.64
CA VAL A 94 19.06 7.70 14.39
C VAL A 94 19.44 8.03 15.83
N ASP A 95 19.03 9.21 16.31
CA ASP A 95 19.16 9.56 17.72
C ASP A 95 18.37 8.56 18.57
N SER A 96 19.06 7.89 19.49
CA SER A 96 18.46 6.91 20.40
C SER A 96 17.31 7.48 21.22
N SER A 97 17.30 8.80 21.47
CA SER A 97 16.20 9.49 22.15
C SER A 97 14.89 9.48 21.33
N ASN A 98 14.98 9.47 19.99
CA ASN A 98 13.82 9.39 19.11
C ASN A 98 13.32 7.97 18.94
N THR A 99 14.20 6.98 18.98
CA THR A 99 13.83 5.56 18.96
C THR A 99 12.88 5.21 20.10
N GLU A 100 13.18 5.67 21.31
CA GLU A 100 12.33 5.42 22.48
C GLU A 100 10.93 6.06 22.33
N LYS A 101 10.87 7.31 21.85
CA LYS A 101 9.59 8.00 21.59
C LYS A 101 8.75 7.28 20.53
N ILE A 102 9.39 6.76 19.47
CA ILE A 102 8.69 5.99 18.43
C ILE A 102 8.15 4.68 19.02
N SER A 103 8.96 3.95 19.79
CA SER A 103 8.53 2.72 20.46
C SER A 103 7.34 2.95 21.39
N GLN A 104 7.35 4.05 22.16
CA GLN A 104 6.23 4.42 23.04
C GLN A 104 4.95 4.74 22.24
N LYS A 105 5.05 5.51 21.15
CA LYS A 105 3.90 5.78 20.27
C LYS A 105 3.35 4.51 19.63
N ALA A 106 4.22 3.59 19.20
CA ALA A 106 3.81 2.31 18.65
C ALA A 106 3.08 1.47 19.71
N ALA A 107 3.59 1.42 20.94
CA ALA A 107 2.94 0.71 22.06
C ALA A 107 1.56 1.31 22.39
N GLN A 108 1.43 2.64 22.45
CA GLN A 108 0.14 3.31 22.66
C GLN A 108 -0.86 2.99 21.54
N ARG A 109 -0.40 2.94 20.29
CA ARG A 109 -1.27 2.57 19.17
C ARG A 109 -1.69 1.11 19.25
N HIS A 110 -0.76 0.20 19.60
CA HIS A 110 -1.08 -1.21 19.81
C HIS A 110 -2.14 -1.39 20.89
N GLU A 111 -2.00 -0.71 22.03
CA GLU A 111 -3.00 -0.73 23.09
C GLU A 111 -4.36 -0.20 22.61
N ALA A 112 -4.38 0.94 21.93
CA ALA A 112 -5.60 1.56 21.41
C ALA A 112 -6.36 0.69 20.41
N ILE A 113 -5.67 -0.18 19.67
CA ILE A 113 -6.29 -1.12 18.73
C ILE A 113 -6.48 -2.53 19.32
N GLY A 114 -6.08 -2.77 20.56
CA GLY A 114 -6.14 -4.10 21.19
C GLY A 114 -5.09 -5.10 20.67
N TYR A 115 -3.99 -4.64 20.09
CA TYR A 115 -2.88 -5.48 19.63
C TYR A 115 -2.00 -5.95 20.79
N GLY A 116 -2.31 -7.14 21.32
CA GLY A 116 -1.53 -7.82 22.36
C GLY A 116 -0.34 -8.65 21.86
N GLY A 117 0.04 -8.49 20.60
CA GLY A 117 1.08 -9.29 19.93
C GLY A 117 0.52 -10.26 18.89
N TYR A 118 1.40 -10.72 17.99
CA TYR A 118 1.01 -11.41 16.76
C TYR A 118 0.09 -12.62 16.98
N ARG A 119 0.46 -13.54 17.89
CA ARG A 119 -0.35 -14.74 18.15
C ARG A 119 -1.74 -14.40 18.69
N ALA A 120 -1.79 -13.56 19.73
CA ALA A 120 -3.06 -13.13 20.32
C ALA A 120 -3.96 -12.40 19.31
N TRP A 121 -3.36 -11.59 18.42
CA TRP A 121 -4.08 -10.89 17.37
C TRP A 121 -4.70 -11.86 16.35
N VAL A 122 -3.90 -12.82 15.87
CA VAL A 122 -4.36 -13.86 14.94
C VAL A 122 -5.49 -14.67 15.56
N ASP A 123 -5.33 -15.13 16.80
CA ASP A 123 -6.37 -15.92 17.49
C ASP A 123 -7.68 -15.14 17.65
N ALA A 124 -7.61 -13.82 17.90
CA ALA A 124 -8.79 -12.98 18.09
C ALA A 124 -9.50 -12.58 16.77
N HIS A 125 -8.77 -12.51 15.65
CA HIS A 125 -9.27 -11.96 14.38
C HIS A 125 -9.35 -12.98 13.24
N THR A 126 -8.96 -14.24 13.48
CA THR A 126 -9.19 -15.31 12.50
C THR A 126 -10.68 -15.60 12.41
N PRO A 127 -11.31 -15.47 11.23
CA PRO A 127 -12.71 -15.85 11.05
C PRO A 127 -12.92 -17.31 11.46
N LYS A 128 -13.98 -17.60 12.20
CA LYS A 128 -14.36 -18.98 12.52
C LYS A 128 -15.13 -19.56 11.33
N ASP A 129 -14.71 -20.74 10.89
CA ASP A 129 -15.42 -21.56 9.89
C ASP A 129 -16.84 -21.94 10.37
#